data_AF-A0A6V8CCN7-F1
#
_entry.id   AF-A0A6V8CCN7-F1
#
_cell.length_a   1.000
_cell.length_b   1.000
_cell.length_c   1.000
_cell.angle_alpha   90.00
_cell.angle_beta   90.00
_cell.angle_gamma   90.00
#
_symmetry.space_group_name_H-M   'P 1'
#
loop_
_entity.id
_entity.type
_entity.pdbx_description
1 polymer ?
#
loop_
_entity_poly.entity_id
_entity_poly.type
_entity_poly.pdbx_seq_one_letter_code
_entity_poly.pdbx_strand_id
1 'polypeptide(L)'
;MIPVELYGINAKRCERLYDELPLLVEDIEDDDAYGEVLYSARESNILSTVERADAWADAQPFVWPDDVAMEVKMALRSARYPDVGLFEHLMTLDGVDAVRISRWAHFVARVYPIYSAEACAALEAMDLPTPFKPDDIASYGVYVSRIEGLKKHAPAAGLPEIGLPRARVLQLGLERFE
;
A
#
# COMPACT_ATOMS: atom_id res chain seq x y z
N MET A 1 -9.84 -8.44 -21.25
CA MET A 1 -8.70 -7.65 -21.75
C MET A 1 -7.78 -7.41 -20.57
N ILE A 2 -6.48 -7.68 -20.71
CA ILE A 2 -5.50 -7.47 -19.63
C ILE A 2 -5.28 -5.94 -19.48
N PRO A 3 -5.35 -5.37 -18.26
CA PRO A 3 -5.06 -3.95 -18.04
C PRO A 3 -3.66 -3.57 -18.49
N VAL A 4 -3.45 -2.29 -18.86
CA VAL A 4 -2.14 -1.84 -19.37
C VAL A 4 -1.04 -1.99 -18.32
N GLU A 5 -1.42 -1.86 -17.06
CA GLU A 5 -0.58 -2.00 -15.89
C GLU A 5 -0.09 -3.44 -15.69
N LEU A 6 -0.63 -4.43 -16.42
CA LEU A 6 -0.21 -5.84 -16.36
C LEU A 6 0.32 -6.36 -17.71
N TYR A 7 0.65 -5.49 -18.69
CA TYR A 7 1.27 -5.97 -19.93
C TYR A 7 2.58 -6.72 -19.64
N GLY A 8 2.70 -7.93 -20.20
CA GLY A 8 3.86 -8.80 -20.02
C GLY A 8 3.75 -9.74 -18.83
N ILE A 9 2.70 -9.64 -18.01
CA ILE A 9 2.52 -10.50 -16.84
C ILE A 9 2.51 -12.00 -17.22
N ASN A 10 3.11 -12.80 -16.35
CA ASN A 10 3.01 -14.24 -16.37
C ASN A 10 1.58 -14.68 -16.01
N ALA A 11 0.73 -14.88 -17.02
CA ALA A 11 -0.69 -15.19 -16.83
C ALA A 11 -0.92 -16.40 -15.91
N LYS A 12 -0.10 -17.45 -16.02
CA LYS A 12 -0.22 -18.66 -15.20
C LYS A 12 0.04 -18.37 -13.72
N ARG A 13 1.08 -17.59 -13.41
CA ARG A 13 1.34 -17.19 -12.01
C ARG A 13 0.29 -16.22 -11.49
N CYS A 14 -0.24 -15.34 -12.34
CA CYS A 14 -1.33 -14.43 -11.98
C CYS A 14 -2.62 -15.18 -11.62
N GLU A 15 -3.00 -16.17 -12.42
CA GLU A 15 -4.13 -17.05 -12.11
C GLU A 15 -3.91 -17.79 -10.79
N ARG A 16 -2.71 -18.36 -10.60
CA ARG A 16 -2.35 -19.05 -9.35
C ARG A 16 -2.41 -18.13 -8.12
N LEU A 17 -1.95 -16.88 -8.24
CA LEU A 17 -2.06 -15.89 -7.17
C LEU A 17 -3.52 -15.72 -6.74
N TYR A 18 -4.46 -15.57 -7.69
CA TYR A 18 -5.87 -15.43 -7.34
C TYR A 18 -6.49 -16.70 -6.75
N ASP A 19 -6.08 -17.88 -7.22
CA ASP A 19 -6.54 -19.16 -6.69
C ASP A 19 -6.08 -19.36 -5.23
N GLU A 20 -4.86 -18.95 -4.91
CA GLU A 20 -4.27 -19.08 -3.57
C GLU A 20 -4.60 -17.91 -2.64
N LEU A 21 -5.00 -16.75 -3.17
CA LEU A 21 -5.21 -15.52 -2.41
C LEU A 21 -6.07 -15.70 -1.15
N PRO A 22 -7.22 -16.41 -1.16
CA PRO A 22 -8.04 -16.58 0.03
C PRO A 22 -7.28 -17.28 1.18
N LEU A 23 -6.43 -18.27 0.86
CA LEU A 23 -5.60 -18.96 1.85
C LEU A 23 -4.45 -18.08 2.31
N LEU A 24 -3.83 -17.34 1.37
CA LEU A 24 -2.71 -16.45 1.68
C LEU A 24 -3.09 -15.29 2.61
N VAL A 25 -4.37 -14.99 2.81
CA VAL A 25 -4.84 -13.88 3.67
C VAL A 25 -5.84 -14.34 4.74
N GLU A 26 -5.93 -15.64 5.03
CA GLU A 26 -6.95 -16.17 5.95
C GLU A 26 -6.81 -15.69 7.40
N ASP A 27 -5.58 -15.45 7.85
CA ASP A 27 -5.23 -15.02 9.21
C ASP A 27 -5.20 -13.49 9.39
N ILE A 28 -5.55 -12.73 8.35
CA ILE A 28 -5.41 -11.28 8.34
C ILE A 28 -6.34 -10.57 9.33
N GLU A 29 -7.46 -11.20 9.68
CA GLU A 29 -8.41 -10.67 10.66
C GLU A 29 -7.86 -10.76 12.09
N ASP A 30 -6.77 -11.51 12.32
CA ASP A 30 -6.12 -11.65 13.62
C ASP A 30 -5.07 -10.53 13.91
N ASP A 31 -4.84 -9.60 12.96
CA ASP A 31 -3.97 -8.43 13.18
C ASP A 31 -4.74 -7.29 13.89
N ASP A 32 -4.99 -7.51 15.19
CA ASP A 32 -5.67 -6.55 16.08
C ASP A 32 -5.01 -5.16 16.05
N ALA A 33 -3.67 -5.13 16.00
CA ALA A 33 -2.91 -3.88 16.01
C ALA A 33 -3.16 -3.06 14.74
N TYR A 34 -3.16 -3.70 13.58
CA TYR A 34 -3.55 -3.07 12.32
C TYR A 34 -5.02 -2.60 12.35
N GLY A 35 -5.91 -3.46 12.84
CA GLY A 35 -7.35 -3.17 12.95
C GLY A 35 -7.62 -1.90 13.77
N GLU A 36 -6.98 -1.77 14.93
CA GLU A 36 -7.08 -0.60 15.81
C GLU A 36 -6.70 0.71 15.09
N VAL A 37 -5.62 0.72 14.30
CA VAL A 37 -5.26 1.91 13.51
C VAL A 37 -6.31 2.19 12.43
N LEU A 38 -6.72 1.16 11.69
CA LEU A 38 -7.68 1.30 10.59
C LEU A 38 -9.05 1.83 11.04
N TYR A 39 -9.58 1.34 12.17
CA TYR A 39 -10.88 1.75 12.69
C TYR A 39 -10.85 3.10 13.42
N SER A 40 -9.69 3.50 13.96
CA SER A 40 -9.53 4.80 14.62
C SER A 40 -9.25 5.95 13.65
N ALA A 41 -8.81 5.65 12.43
CA ALA A 41 -8.52 6.63 11.39
C ALA A 41 -9.78 7.40 10.94
N ARG A 42 -9.72 8.74 11.00
CA ARG A 42 -10.77 9.67 10.55
C ARG A 42 -10.15 10.87 9.82
N GLU A 43 -10.95 11.55 9.00
CA GLU A 43 -10.47 12.75 8.29
C GLU A 43 -10.08 13.88 9.27
N SER A 44 -10.73 13.94 10.44
CA SER A 44 -10.47 14.96 11.45
C SER A 44 -9.17 14.74 12.25
N ASN A 45 -8.56 13.54 12.20
CA ASN A 45 -7.41 13.18 13.06
C ASN A 45 -6.19 12.66 12.29
N ILE A 46 -5.97 13.09 11.04
CA ILE A 46 -4.88 12.63 10.15
C ILE A 46 -3.51 12.52 10.86
N LEU A 47 -3.07 13.52 11.64
CA LEU A 47 -1.77 13.47 12.31
C LEU A 47 -1.69 12.39 13.40
N SER A 48 -2.78 12.20 14.16
CA SER A 48 -2.85 11.08 15.12
C SER A 48 -2.87 9.73 14.40
N THR A 49 -3.49 9.65 13.21
CA THR A 49 -3.43 8.45 12.37
C THR A 49 -2.00 8.17 11.88
N VAL A 50 -1.24 9.20 11.51
CA VAL A 50 0.19 9.08 11.14
C VAL A 50 1.02 8.54 12.30
N GLU A 51 0.86 9.11 13.51
CA GLU A 51 1.55 8.63 14.71
C GLU A 51 1.22 7.17 15.03
N ARG A 52 -0.06 6.78 14.92
CA ARG A 52 -0.51 5.40 15.13
C ARG A 52 0.01 4.44 14.06
N ALA A 53 0.07 4.88 12.80
CA ALA A 53 0.62 4.11 11.70
C ALA A 53 2.13 3.85 11.88
N ASP A 54 2.87 4.85 12.35
CA ASP A 54 4.27 4.69 12.72
C ASP A 54 4.44 3.74 13.89
N ALA A 55 3.64 3.88 14.94
CA ALA A 55 3.67 2.99 16.11
C ALA A 55 3.34 1.53 15.74
N TRP A 56 2.36 1.31 14.86
CA TRP A 56 2.03 -0.02 14.34
C TRP A 56 3.21 -0.67 13.60
N ALA A 57 4.05 0.14 12.95
CA ALA A 57 5.22 -0.34 12.22
C ALA A 57 6.53 -0.23 13.02
N ASP A 58 6.46 -0.07 14.35
CA ASP A 58 7.60 0.12 15.26
C ASP A 58 8.55 1.27 14.84
N ALA A 59 8.03 2.26 14.12
CA ALA A 59 8.77 3.44 13.69
C ALA A 59 8.74 4.51 14.80
N GLN A 60 9.87 5.21 14.97
CA GLN A 60 9.96 6.32 15.92
C GLN A 60 9.06 7.48 15.47
N PRO A 61 8.07 7.92 16.28
CA PRO A 61 7.19 9.03 15.92
C PRO A 61 7.98 10.32 15.67
N PHE A 62 7.49 11.13 14.72
CA PHE A 62 8.07 12.44 14.48
C PHE A 62 7.58 13.50 15.47
N VAL A 63 8.48 14.39 15.85
CA VAL A 63 8.14 15.65 16.51
C VAL A 63 8.42 16.76 15.50
N TRP A 64 7.43 17.06 14.67
CA TRP A 64 7.53 18.11 13.68
C TRP A 64 7.07 19.46 14.22
N PRO A 65 7.68 20.58 13.76
CA PRO A 65 7.08 21.90 13.90
C PRO A 65 5.68 21.97 13.25
N ASP A 66 4.83 22.89 13.73
CA ASP A 66 3.42 22.99 13.33
C ASP A 66 3.21 23.17 11.81
N ASP A 67 4.11 23.89 11.14
CA ASP A 67 4.07 24.13 9.69
C ASP A 67 4.35 22.84 8.90
N VAL A 68 5.38 22.08 9.28
CA VAL A 68 5.70 20.77 8.67
C VAL A 68 4.55 19.78 8.92
N ALA A 69 4.01 19.73 10.14
CA ALA A 69 2.87 18.88 10.46
C ALA A 69 1.63 19.25 9.61
N MET A 70 1.38 20.54 9.40
CA MET A 70 0.28 20.99 8.53
C MET A 70 0.50 20.57 7.07
N GLU A 71 1.73 20.67 6.57
CA GLU A 71 2.08 20.25 5.22
C GLU A 71 1.83 18.76 4.99
N VAL A 72 2.34 17.90 5.89
CA VAL A 72 2.09 16.45 5.86
C VAL A 72 0.60 16.14 5.84
N LYS A 73 -0.16 16.79 6.73
CA LYS A 73 -1.62 16.65 6.79
C LYS A 73 -2.29 17.03 5.47
N MET A 74 -1.88 18.13 4.86
CA MET A 74 -2.48 18.63 3.62
C MET A 74 -2.13 17.74 2.42
N ALA A 75 -0.89 17.24 2.35
CA ALA A 75 -0.47 16.30 1.31
C ALA A 75 -1.27 15.00 1.37
N LEU A 76 -1.37 14.37 2.55
CA LEU A 76 -2.14 13.13 2.76
C LEU A 76 -3.64 13.31 2.49
N ARG A 77 -4.21 14.47 2.85
CA ARG A 77 -5.63 14.78 2.58
C ARG A 77 -5.93 15.01 1.10
N SER A 78 -4.98 15.62 0.40
CA SER A 78 -5.16 16.06 -0.99
C SER A 78 -4.83 14.96 -2.00
N ALA A 79 -4.03 13.97 -1.60
CA ALA A 79 -3.71 12.81 -2.42
C ALA A 79 -4.97 12.13 -2.98
N ARG A 80 -4.87 11.66 -4.22
CA ARG A 80 -5.96 11.00 -4.94
C ARG A 80 -5.43 9.71 -5.53
N TYR A 81 -5.87 8.61 -4.98
CA TYR A 81 -5.51 7.29 -5.46
C TYR A 81 -5.92 7.12 -6.94
N PRO A 82 -5.06 6.58 -7.82
CA PRO A 82 -3.78 5.92 -7.53
C PRO A 82 -2.53 6.80 -7.60
N ASP A 83 -2.65 8.12 -7.73
CA ASP A 83 -1.51 9.02 -7.85
C ASP A 83 -0.73 9.15 -6.53
N VAL A 84 0.59 9.15 -6.61
CA VAL A 84 1.53 9.30 -5.49
C VAL A 84 2.43 10.54 -5.62
N GLY A 85 2.32 11.30 -6.72
CA GLY A 85 3.24 12.41 -7.01
C GLY A 85 3.24 13.51 -5.94
N LEU A 86 2.10 13.76 -5.29
CA LEU A 86 2.01 14.73 -4.19
C LEU A 86 2.85 14.34 -2.96
N PHE A 87 3.25 13.09 -2.84
CA PHE A 87 4.08 12.60 -1.75
C PHE A 87 5.57 12.85 -1.96
N GLU A 88 6.00 13.18 -3.18
CA GLU A 88 7.42 13.41 -3.49
C GLU A 88 8.03 14.46 -2.57
N HIS A 89 7.30 15.56 -2.32
CA HIS A 89 7.76 16.61 -1.42
C HIS A 89 7.95 16.12 0.02
N LEU A 90 7.14 15.17 0.50
CA LEU A 90 7.28 14.63 1.85
C LEU A 90 8.57 13.83 2.05
N MET A 91 9.15 13.30 0.97
CA MET A 91 10.44 12.58 1.02
C MET A 91 11.65 13.51 1.22
N THR A 92 11.43 14.84 1.22
CA THR A 92 12.47 15.81 1.61
C THR A 92 12.63 15.92 3.14
N LEU A 93 11.69 15.37 3.91
CA LEU A 93 11.76 15.35 5.37
C LEU A 93 12.72 14.25 5.84
N ASP A 94 13.53 14.57 6.85
CA ASP A 94 14.51 13.62 7.40
C ASP A 94 13.84 12.33 7.89
N GLY A 95 14.33 11.18 7.42
CA GLY A 95 13.81 9.86 7.82
C GLY A 95 12.42 9.52 7.27
N VAL A 96 11.97 10.22 6.23
CA VAL A 96 10.73 9.95 5.50
C VAL A 96 11.05 9.38 4.12
N ASP A 97 10.64 8.13 3.88
CA ASP A 97 10.78 7.44 2.61
C ASP A 97 9.40 7.00 2.08
N ALA A 98 9.37 6.44 0.86
CA ALA A 98 8.13 5.99 0.23
C ALA A 98 7.44 4.86 1.01
N VAL A 99 8.19 4.01 1.72
CA VAL A 99 7.63 2.94 2.57
C VAL A 99 6.82 3.56 3.69
N ARG A 100 7.40 4.51 4.42
CA ARG A 100 6.75 5.19 5.52
C ARG A 100 5.53 5.99 5.05
N ILE A 101 5.66 6.74 3.96
CA ILE A 101 4.54 7.48 3.37
C ILE A 101 3.42 6.54 2.94
N SER A 102 3.74 5.37 2.36
CA SER A 102 2.72 4.40 1.94
C SER A 102 1.87 3.92 3.12
N ARG A 103 2.46 3.75 4.32
CA ARG A 103 1.73 3.39 5.55
C ARG A 103 0.78 4.50 5.98
N TRP A 104 1.24 5.75 5.97
CA TRP A 104 0.42 6.90 6.29
C TRP A 104 -0.75 7.04 5.31
N ALA A 105 -0.47 7.00 4.01
CA ALA A 105 -1.47 7.08 2.96
C ALA A 105 -2.46 5.91 3.01
N HIS A 106 -1.98 4.71 3.33
CA HIS A 106 -2.79 3.52 3.52
C HIS A 106 -3.84 3.73 4.60
N PHE A 107 -3.46 4.12 5.82
CA PHE A 107 -4.43 4.31 6.90
C PHE A 107 -5.30 5.55 6.73
N VAL A 108 -4.76 6.66 6.22
CA VAL A 108 -5.51 7.91 6.03
C VAL A 108 -6.56 7.77 4.93
N ALA A 109 -6.19 7.22 3.77
CA ALA A 109 -7.09 7.14 2.62
C ALA A 109 -7.80 5.79 2.51
N ARG A 110 -7.30 4.73 3.16
CA ARG A 110 -7.84 3.36 3.15
C ARG A 110 -7.94 2.73 1.77
N VAL A 111 -7.06 3.13 0.87
CA VAL A 111 -7.04 2.67 -0.54
C VAL A 111 -5.66 2.43 -1.11
N TYR A 112 -4.62 3.13 -0.63
CA TYR A 112 -3.24 2.90 -1.05
C TYR A 112 -2.73 1.57 -0.49
N PRO A 113 -1.98 0.76 -1.27
CA PRO A 113 -1.27 -0.39 -0.72
C PRO A 113 -0.04 0.06 0.08
N ILE A 114 0.41 -0.76 1.04
CA ILE A 114 1.68 -0.51 1.74
C ILE A 114 2.84 -1.01 0.86
N TYR A 115 3.86 -0.20 0.69
CA TYR A 115 4.99 -0.51 -0.18
C TYR A 115 5.96 -1.46 0.53
N SER A 116 6.14 -2.67 -0.02
CA SER A 116 7.01 -3.70 0.56
C SER A 116 7.91 -4.35 -0.49
N ALA A 117 9.06 -4.84 -0.04
CA ALA A 117 10.06 -5.47 -0.90
C ALA A 117 9.56 -6.83 -1.41
N GLU A 118 8.87 -7.57 -0.55
CA GLU A 118 8.35 -8.91 -0.81
C GLU A 118 7.27 -8.87 -1.90
N ALA A 119 6.32 -7.94 -1.81
CA ALA A 119 5.31 -7.78 -2.87
C ALA A 119 5.93 -7.33 -4.20
N CYS A 120 6.96 -6.48 -4.16
CA CYS A 120 7.70 -6.09 -5.36
C CYS A 120 8.40 -7.30 -6.01
N ALA A 121 9.07 -8.13 -5.20
CA ALA A 121 9.75 -9.33 -5.67
C ALA A 121 8.77 -10.35 -6.27
N ALA A 122 7.60 -10.54 -5.66
CA ALA A 122 6.55 -11.39 -6.21
C ALA A 122 6.06 -10.87 -7.58
N LEU A 123 5.84 -9.56 -7.73
CA LEU A 123 5.49 -8.95 -9.02
C LEU A 123 6.60 -9.16 -10.06
N GLU A 124 7.87 -9.01 -9.69
CA GLU A 124 8.99 -9.29 -10.60
C GLU A 124 9.03 -10.77 -11.02
N ALA A 125 8.76 -11.71 -10.10
CA ALA A 125 8.66 -13.14 -10.40
C ALA A 125 7.46 -13.50 -11.29
N MET A 126 6.50 -12.59 -11.43
CA MET A 126 5.37 -12.64 -12.36
C MET A 126 5.63 -11.89 -13.66
N ASP A 127 6.89 -11.61 -14.00
CA ASP A 127 7.31 -10.88 -15.21
C ASP A 127 6.80 -9.42 -15.26
N LEU A 128 6.55 -8.81 -14.08
CA LEU A 128 6.22 -7.38 -13.96
C LEU A 128 7.34 -6.62 -13.25
N PRO A 129 8.25 -5.95 -14.00
CA PRO A 129 9.29 -5.12 -13.42
C PRO A 129 8.72 -4.08 -12.46
N THR A 130 9.06 -4.23 -11.19
CA THR A 130 8.53 -3.45 -10.07
C THR A 130 9.64 -3.24 -9.06
N PRO A 131 10.57 -2.30 -9.32
CA PRO A 131 11.71 -2.10 -8.45
C PRO A 131 11.26 -1.67 -7.05
N PHE A 132 11.99 -2.14 -6.02
CA PHE A 132 11.85 -1.66 -4.65
C PHE A 132 12.94 -0.63 -4.34
N LYS A 133 12.59 0.65 -4.43
CA LYS A 133 13.48 1.78 -4.12
C LYS A 133 12.76 2.75 -3.18
N PRO A 134 12.92 2.60 -1.85
CA PRO A 134 12.23 3.43 -0.87
C PRO A 134 12.50 4.93 -1.02
N ASP A 135 13.64 5.32 -1.57
CA ASP A 135 14.08 6.70 -1.82
C ASP A 135 13.56 7.28 -3.15
N ASP A 136 12.73 6.55 -3.89
CA ASP A 136 12.17 6.97 -5.18
C ASP A 136 10.65 6.81 -5.21
N ILE A 137 9.92 7.92 -5.18
CA ILE A 137 8.45 7.92 -5.22
C ILE A 137 7.89 7.30 -6.51
N ALA A 138 8.62 7.38 -7.62
CA ALA A 138 8.19 6.80 -8.89
C ALA A 138 8.22 5.26 -8.81
N SER A 139 9.16 4.70 -8.05
CA SER A 139 9.22 3.26 -7.76
C SER A 139 7.97 2.79 -7.02
N TYR A 140 7.52 3.55 -6.02
CA TYR A 140 6.23 3.31 -5.35
C TYR A 140 5.04 3.52 -6.28
N GLY A 141 5.07 4.53 -7.16
CA GLY A 141 4.03 4.76 -8.16
C GLY A 141 3.85 3.58 -9.13
N VAL A 142 4.96 2.97 -9.58
CA VAL A 142 4.91 1.74 -10.37
C VAL A 142 4.24 0.62 -9.58
N TYR A 143 4.63 0.42 -8.32
CA TYR A 143 4.02 -0.58 -7.44
C TYR A 143 2.50 -0.37 -7.28
N VAL A 144 2.06 0.85 -6.97
CA VAL A 144 0.63 1.19 -6.87
C VAL A 144 -0.09 0.88 -8.19
N SER A 145 0.51 1.20 -9.33
CA SER A 145 -0.07 0.90 -10.64
C SER A 145 -0.24 -0.61 -10.89
N ARG A 146 0.70 -1.46 -10.44
CA ARG A 146 0.59 -2.92 -10.57
C ARG A 146 -0.53 -3.47 -9.72
N ILE A 147 -0.64 -3.02 -8.47
CA ILE A 147 -1.76 -3.40 -7.58
C ILE A 147 -3.10 -2.98 -8.19
N GLU A 148 -3.18 -1.79 -8.79
CA GLU A 148 -4.37 -1.36 -9.54
C GLU A 148 -4.69 -2.24 -10.74
N GLY A 149 -3.66 -2.62 -11.50
CA GLY A 149 -3.79 -3.59 -12.59
C GLY A 149 -4.40 -4.90 -12.09
N LEU A 150 -3.87 -5.45 -11.00
CA LEU A 150 -4.39 -6.68 -10.39
C LEU A 150 -5.84 -6.49 -9.93
N LYS A 151 -6.17 -5.39 -9.25
CA LYS A 151 -7.56 -5.10 -8.85
C LYS A 151 -8.54 -5.07 -10.02
N LYS A 152 -8.14 -4.48 -11.15
CA LYS A 152 -8.96 -4.41 -12.38
C LYS A 152 -9.06 -5.76 -13.07
N HIS A 153 -8.04 -6.60 -12.94
CA HIS A 153 -7.97 -7.90 -13.60
C HIS A 153 -8.60 -9.04 -12.76
N ALA A 154 -8.76 -8.83 -11.45
CA ALA A 154 -9.25 -9.84 -10.53
C ALA A 154 -10.56 -10.49 -11.03
N PRO A 155 -10.67 -11.83 -11.00
CA PRO A 155 -11.89 -12.50 -11.39
C PRO A 155 -13.01 -12.21 -10.39
N ALA A 156 -14.27 -12.39 -10.80
CA ALA A 156 -15.43 -12.02 -9.98
C ALA A 156 -15.47 -12.70 -8.59
N ALA A 157 -14.83 -13.86 -8.44
CA ALA A 157 -14.70 -14.60 -7.19
C ALA A 157 -13.29 -14.56 -6.58
N GLY A 158 -12.33 -13.87 -7.21
CA GLY A 158 -10.91 -13.95 -6.87
C GLY A 158 -10.44 -13.04 -5.75
N LEU A 159 -11.28 -12.14 -5.25
CA LEU A 159 -10.97 -11.34 -4.07
C LEU A 159 -11.84 -11.80 -2.91
N PRO A 160 -11.26 -12.21 -1.77
CA PRO A 160 -12.05 -12.59 -0.61
C PRO A 160 -12.87 -11.38 -0.10
N GLU A 161 -14.09 -11.64 0.33
CA GLU A 161 -14.97 -10.64 0.96
C GLU A 161 -14.58 -10.43 2.43
N ILE A 162 -13.39 -9.88 2.64
CA ILE A 162 -12.86 -9.52 3.96
C ILE A 162 -12.99 -8.02 4.19
N GLY A 163 -13.09 -7.60 5.46
CA GLY A 163 -13.33 -6.22 5.89
C GLY A 163 -12.22 -5.19 5.59
N LEU A 164 -11.33 -5.51 4.65
CA LEU A 164 -10.07 -4.81 4.39
C LEU A 164 -10.05 -4.14 3.01
N PRO A 165 -9.25 -3.07 2.84
CA PRO A 165 -9.05 -2.48 1.53
C PRO A 165 -8.52 -3.53 0.54
N ARG A 166 -9.12 -3.63 -0.66
CA ARG A 166 -8.68 -4.59 -1.70
C ARG A 166 -7.19 -4.49 -2.04
N ALA A 167 -6.62 -3.28 -1.98
CA ALA A 167 -5.20 -3.08 -2.21
C ALA A 167 -4.33 -3.74 -1.13
N ARG A 168 -4.78 -3.75 0.14
CA ARG A 168 -4.11 -4.44 1.26
C ARG A 168 -4.18 -5.95 1.10
N VAL A 169 -5.33 -6.47 0.68
CA VAL A 169 -5.51 -7.90 0.41
C VAL A 169 -4.52 -8.40 -0.64
N LEU A 170 -4.45 -7.72 -1.78
CA LEU A 170 -3.51 -8.09 -2.84
C LEU A 170 -2.05 -7.89 -2.44
N GLN A 171 -1.76 -6.82 -1.71
CA GLN A 171 -0.42 -6.56 -1.19
C GLN A 171 0.05 -7.71 -0.29
N LEU A 172 -0.75 -8.12 0.71
CA LEU A 172 -0.40 -9.25 1.58
C LEU A 172 -0.37 -10.59 0.85
N GLY A 173 -1.29 -10.81 -0.09
CA GLY A 173 -1.24 -11.97 -0.97
C GLY A 173 0.09 -12.07 -1.70
N LEU A 174 0.56 -10.97 -2.28
CA LEU A 174 1.86 -10.92 -2.96
C LEU A 174 3.03 -11.13 -2.01
N GLU A 175 3.01 -10.57 -0.80
CA GLU A 175 4.08 -10.77 0.20
C GLU A 175 4.27 -12.24 0.60
N ARG A 176 3.19 -13.02 0.52
CA ARG A 176 3.14 -14.42 0.95
C ARG A 176 3.16 -15.40 -0.22
N PHE A 177 3.20 -14.92 -1.46
CA PHE A 177 3.11 -15.74 -2.67
C PHE A 177 4.50 -16.24 -3.14
N GLU A 178 4.63 -17.56 -3.32
CA GLU A 178 5.87 -18.25 -3.77
C GLU A 178 5.78 -18.73 -5.25
#